data_AF-A0A7X7JRA7-F1
#
_entry.id   AF-A0A7X7JRA7-F1
#
_cell.length_a   1.000
_cell.length_b   1.000
_cell.length_c   1.000
_cell.angle_alpha   90.00
_cell.angle_beta   90.00
_cell.angle_gamma   90.00
#
_symmetry.space_group_name_H-M   'P 1'
#
loop_
_entity.id
_entity.type
_entity.pdbx_description
1 polymer ?
#
loop_
_entity_poly.entity_id
_entity_poly.type
_entity_poly.pdbx_seq_one_letter_code
_entity_poly.pdbx_strand_id
1 'polypeptide(L)'
;RPGLYREYAPDFFDLIIVDECHRGSARDESNWREILEYFQPAFQLGMTATPLREDNRDTYAYFGNPLYTYSLRQGIDDGFLAPYRVHRVLTTYDAVGWRPSKGETDRFLREVPDREYSTPDFERIVVLRARTEAIARHLAEFMRKTDRFAKTIVFCVDQEHADEMRRQLNNLNADLVQKYPDYVCRVTADEGGIGRGHLSRFQELETRAPVILTTSQLLTTGVDVPTCKNIAIARVVGGMTEFKQIIGRGTRVRDDYGKLFFNILDYTGSATRLFADPEFDGWPIVAYKVTIDESGQEVAGTEIVEQPEETGTDDSEGGTELGGDDTAQLPHKYYIDEGQVEVVAHLVYELDPDGKQLRVVKFTDYTAEKVRTMYTSAAELRRQWADPALRADIITRLEERGISFDELRSVTNQPDADPFDLLCHVAFNAPLRTRRERADRLRKEERTFFEQYGSEARQVLEELLEKYAVHGTAQFAIPEVLKVSPISGHGNIIEIAGLFGGAQRLRDAVNQLQNLLYAA
;
A
#
# COMPACT_ATOMS: atom_id res chain seq x y z
N ARG A 1 -17.10 33.19 25.66
CA ARG A 1 -17.10 34.60 25.19
C ARG A 1 -18.32 34.76 24.30
N PRO A 2 -19.11 35.84 24.37
CA PRO A 2 -20.13 36.11 23.35
C PRO A 2 -19.46 36.00 21.98
N GLY A 3 -20.02 35.19 21.09
CA GLY A 3 -19.33 34.80 19.86
C GLY A 3 -18.97 36.01 19.01
N LEU A 4 -17.71 36.09 18.57
CA LEU A 4 -17.17 37.18 17.74
C LEU A 4 -18.01 37.44 16.48
N TYR A 5 -18.73 36.41 16.01
CA TYR A 5 -19.62 36.47 14.86
C TYR A 5 -20.79 37.46 15.05
N ARG A 6 -21.20 37.76 16.29
CA ARG A 6 -22.28 38.73 16.58
C ARG A 6 -21.87 40.19 16.38
N GLU A 7 -20.61 40.45 16.04
CA GLU A 7 -20.16 41.79 15.59
C GLU A 7 -20.62 42.09 14.16
N TYR A 8 -20.99 41.06 13.38
CA TYR A 8 -21.54 41.19 12.05
C TYR A 8 -23.06 41.10 12.11
N ALA A 9 -23.76 41.83 11.24
CA ALA A 9 -25.21 41.73 11.15
C ALA A 9 -25.64 40.35 10.58
N PRO A 10 -26.85 39.84 10.92
CA PRO A 10 -27.36 38.56 10.40
C PRO A 10 -27.36 38.42 8.86
N ASP A 11 -27.46 39.53 8.14
CA ASP A 11 -27.50 39.64 6.69
C ASP A 11 -26.17 40.11 6.08
N PHE A 12 -25.08 40.10 6.86
CA PHE A 12 -23.78 40.57 6.42
C PHE A 12 -23.16 39.69 5.32
N PHE A 13 -23.43 38.39 5.34
CA PHE A 13 -22.86 37.43 4.38
C PHE A 13 -23.91 37.02 3.34
N ASP A 14 -23.50 36.95 2.07
CA ASP A 14 -24.32 36.38 1.00
C ASP A 14 -24.18 34.85 0.92
N LEU A 15 -23.02 34.31 1.30
CA LEU A 15 -22.67 32.88 1.20
C LEU A 15 -21.77 32.44 2.37
N ILE A 16 -22.10 31.29 2.95
CA ILE A 16 -21.31 30.58 3.95
C ILE A 16 -21.00 29.18 3.41
N ILE A 17 -19.73 28.81 3.39
CA ILE A 17 -19.26 27.47 3.02
C ILE A 17 -18.72 26.80 4.28
N VAL A 18 -19.28 25.64 4.63
CA VAL A 18 -18.90 24.85 5.80
C VAL A 18 -18.16 23.60 5.34
N ASP A 19 -16.87 23.54 5.65
CA ASP A 19 -16.07 22.33 5.44
C ASP A 19 -16.26 21.34 6.61
N GLU A 20 -16.22 20.04 6.32
CA GLU A 20 -16.41 18.95 7.30
C GLU A 20 -17.69 19.08 8.16
N CYS A 21 -18.83 19.37 7.50
CA CYS A 21 -20.09 19.72 8.15
C CYS A 21 -20.77 18.60 8.97
N HIS A 22 -20.14 17.42 9.05
CA HIS A 22 -20.55 16.29 9.90
C HIS A 22 -20.00 16.36 11.32
N ARG A 23 -19.01 17.21 11.62
CA ARG A 23 -18.35 17.28 12.95
C ARG A 23 -19.16 17.99 14.04
N GLY A 24 -20.44 17.67 14.10
CA GLY A 24 -21.36 18.23 15.05
C GLY A 24 -21.80 19.66 14.72
N SER A 25 -21.47 20.23 13.56
CA SER A 25 -21.94 21.59 13.20
C SER A 25 -23.46 21.73 13.08
N ALA A 26 -24.16 20.61 12.93
CA ALA A 26 -25.61 20.54 12.81
C ALA A 26 -26.32 19.89 14.00
N ARG A 27 -25.59 19.35 15.00
CA ARG A 27 -26.21 18.83 16.23
C ARG A 27 -26.94 19.99 16.92
N ASP A 28 -28.17 19.73 17.40
CA ASP A 28 -29.05 20.74 18.02
C ASP A 28 -28.36 21.55 19.13
N GLU A 29 -27.38 20.95 19.83
CA GLU A 29 -26.66 21.56 20.95
C GLU A 29 -25.30 22.17 20.58
N SER A 30 -24.94 22.26 19.30
CA SER A 30 -23.62 22.73 18.89
C SER A 30 -23.51 24.25 18.78
N ASN A 31 -22.37 24.80 19.22
CA ASN A 31 -22.02 26.21 19.01
C ASN A 31 -21.97 26.61 17.53
N TRP A 32 -21.83 25.65 16.62
CA TRP A 32 -21.78 25.88 15.17
C TRP A 32 -23.16 26.11 14.58
N ARG A 33 -24.18 25.39 15.06
CA ARG A 33 -25.55 25.58 14.61
C ARG A 33 -26.07 26.97 14.95
N GLU A 34 -25.70 27.50 16.12
CA GLU A 34 -26.03 28.87 16.51
C GLU A 34 -25.49 29.91 15.50
N ILE A 35 -24.29 29.69 14.95
CA ILE A 35 -23.69 30.58 13.95
C ILE A 35 -24.46 30.49 12.63
N LEU A 36 -24.80 29.27 12.20
CA LEU A 36 -25.52 29.04 10.96
C LEU A 36 -26.96 29.57 11.02
N GLU A 37 -27.63 29.43 12.17
CA GLU A 37 -28.95 30.00 12.42
C GLU A 37 -28.91 31.54 12.54
N TYR A 38 -27.83 32.12 13.08
CA TYR A 38 -27.66 33.56 13.14
C TYR A 38 -27.55 34.19 11.75
N PHE A 39 -26.82 33.56 10.83
CA PHE A 39 -26.68 34.00 9.43
C PHE A 39 -27.64 33.29 8.47
N GLN A 40 -28.85 32.94 8.94
CA GLN A 40 -29.87 32.24 8.16
C GLN A 40 -30.20 32.87 6.78
N PRO A 41 -30.16 34.21 6.58
CA PRO A 41 -30.40 34.81 5.26
C PRO A 41 -29.34 34.47 4.20
N ALA A 42 -28.11 34.12 4.61
CA ALA A 42 -27.03 33.76 3.70
C ALA A 42 -27.32 32.40 3.04
N PHE A 43 -26.85 32.20 1.81
CA PHE A 43 -26.78 30.85 1.25
C PHE A 43 -25.77 30.01 2.04
N GLN A 44 -26.10 28.75 2.34
CA GLN A 44 -25.24 27.88 3.15
C GLN A 44 -24.93 26.59 2.39
N LEU A 45 -23.65 26.36 2.10
CA LEU A 45 -23.16 25.19 1.39
C LEU A 45 -22.30 24.33 2.33
N GLY A 46 -22.78 23.14 2.68
CA GLY A 46 -22.04 22.16 3.45
C GLY A 46 -21.24 21.20 2.56
N MET A 47 -20.00 20.91 2.97
CA MET A 47 -19.14 19.89 2.36
C MET A 47 -18.77 18.84 3.41
N THR A 48 -18.78 17.57 3.03
CA THR A 48 -18.34 16.47 3.89
C THR A 48 -17.77 15.33 3.06
N ALA A 49 -16.79 14.61 3.61
CA ALA A 49 -16.23 13.40 3.03
C ALA A 49 -17.05 12.13 3.36
N THR A 50 -18.07 12.24 4.22
CA THR A 50 -18.82 11.08 4.74
C THR A 50 -20.30 11.12 4.31
N PRO A 51 -20.82 10.06 3.66
CA PRO A 51 -22.22 10.01 3.23
C PRO A 51 -23.19 9.93 4.43
N LEU A 52 -24.49 10.08 4.17
CA LEU A 52 -25.55 10.03 5.18
C LEU A 52 -25.50 8.71 5.94
N ARG A 53 -25.48 8.80 7.27
CA ARG A 53 -25.54 7.66 8.21
C ARG A 53 -26.25 8.06 9.48
N GLU A 54 -26.54 7.08 10.34
CA GLU A 54 -27.24 7.29 11.61
C GLU A 54 -26.54 8.32 12.52
N ASP A 55 -25.20 8.31 12.54
CA ASP A 55 -24.36 9.23 13.34
C ASP A 55 -24.34 10.68 12.82
N ASN A 56 -24.72 10.90 11.56
CA ASN A 56 -24.68 12.20 10.88
C ASN A 56 -26.05 12.64 10.34
N ARG A 57 -27.17 12.06 10.83
CA ARG A 57 -28.53 12.41 10.39
C ARG A 57 -28.81 13.91 10.53
N ASP A 58 -28.34 14.53 11.60
CA ASP A 58 -28.57 15.96 11.88
C ASP A 58 -27.98 16.87 10.80
N THR A 59 -26.84 16.51 10.22
CA THR A 59 -26.20 17.27 9.14
C THR A 59 -27.06 17.29 7.88
N TYR A 60 -27.62 16.15 7.51
CA TYR A 60 -28.50 16.06 6.34
C TYR A 60 -29.90 16.58 6.64
N ALA A 61 -30.35 16.57 7.89
CA ALA A 61 -31.57 17.26 8.30
C ALA A 61 -31.44 18.78 8.13
N TYR A 62 -30.25 19.35 8.42
CA TYR A 62 -29.98 20.77 8.29
C TYR A 62 -29.74 21.21 6.83
N PHE A 63 -28.79 20.57 6.13
CA PHE A 63 -28.40 20.96 4.77
C PHE A 63 -29.26 20.33 3.67
N GLY A 64 -30.05 19.31 4.00
CA GLY A 64 -30.82 18.53 3.03
C GLY A 64 -29.99 17.44 2.33
N ASN A 65 -30.56 16.89 1.26
CA ASN A 65 -29.89 15.88 0.44
C ASN A 65 -28.68 16.46 -0.32
N PRO A 66 -27.63 15.66 -0.56
CA PRO A 66 -26.44 16.14 -1.24
C PRO A 66 -26.77 16.55 -2.68
N LEU A 67 -26.29 17.73 -3.09
CA LEU A 67 -26.42 18.22 -4.47
C LEU A 67 -25.57 17.40 -5.46
N TYR A 68 -24.45 16.88 -4.97
CA TYR A 68 -23.49 16.07 -5.73
C TYR A 68 -22.74 15.15 -4.76
N THR A 69 -22.30 13.99 -5.24
CA THR A 69 -21.46 13.07 -4.47
C THR A 69 -20.37 12.53 -5.38
N TYR A 70 -19.13 12.70 -4.94
CA TYR A 70 -17.95 12.15 -5.60
C TYR A 70 -17.34 11.12 -4.66
N SER A 71 -17.51 9.83 -4.97
CA SER A 71 -17.13 8.74 -4.08
C SER A 71 -15.63 8.47 -4.10
N LEU A 72 -15.15 7.76 -3.08
CA LEU A 72 -13.77 7.28 -3.04
C LEU A 72 -13.51 6.33 -4.21
N ARG A 73 -14.45 5.41 -4.51
CA ARG A 73 -14.41 4.58 -5.72
C ARG A 73 -14.23 5.40 -6.99
N GLN A 74 -15.10 6.40 -7.23
CA GLN A 74 -15.02 7.23 -8.43
C GLN A 74 -13.67 7.97 -8.50
N GLY A 75 -13.18 8.48 -7.37
CA GLY A 75 -11.87 9.11 -7.30
C GLY A 75 -10.70 8.18 -7.65
N ILE A 76 -10.80 6.89 -7.30
CA ILE A 76 -9.81 5.87 -7.67
C ILE A 76 -9.91 5.55 -9.17
N ASP A 77 -11.12 5.34 -9.68
CA ASP A 77 -11.39 5.01 -11.09
C ASP A 77 -10.93 6.13 -12.05
N ASP A 78 -11.15 7.38 -11.65
CA ASP A 78 -10.72 8.57 -12.40
C ASP A 78 -9.20 8.87 -12.24
N GLY A 79 -8.48 8.10 -11.41
CA GLY A 79 -7.04 8.25 -11.18
C GLY A 79 -6.63 9.43 -10.29
N PHE A 80 -7.59 10.08 -9.62
CA PHE A 80 -7.33 11.19 -8.70
C PHE A 80 -7.00 10.73 -7.27
N LEU A 81 -7.40 9.51 -6.90
CA LEU A 81 -7.12 8.89 -5.61
C LEU A 81 -6.35 7.57 -5.80
N ALA A 82 -5.48 7.27 -4.85
CA ALA A 82 -4.65 6.08 -4.88
C ALA A 82 -5.47 4.85 -4.43
N PRO A 83 -5.41 3.73 -5.17
CA PRO A 83 -5.94 2.46 -4.71
C PRO A 83 -5.24 1.96 -3.44
N TYR A 84 -5.85 0.98 -2.76
CA TYR A 84 -5.32 0.42 -1.52
C TYR A 84 -5.35 -1.10 -1.44
N ARG A 85 -4.47 -1.63 -0.59
CA ARG A 85 -4.43 -3.04 -0.18
C ARG A 85 -4.73 -3.16 1.30
N VAL A 86 -5.64 -4.05 1.67
CA VAL A 86 -6.01 -4.26 3.07
C VAL A 86 -5.37 -5.55 3.56
N HIS A 87 -4.42 -5.44 4.48
CA HIS A 87 -3.78 -6.54 5.18
C HIS A 87 -4.47 -6.76 6.53
N ARG A 88 -5.34 -7.76 6.66
CA ARG A 88 -5.92 -8.17 7.94
C ARG A 88 -4.96 -9.12 8.64
N VAL A 89 -4.49 -8.71 9.80
CA VAL A 89 -3.49 -9.43 10.59
C VAL A 89 -4.13 -9.87 11.89
N LEU A 90 -4.29 -11.17 12.09
CA LEU A 90 -4.90 -11.73 13.28
C LEU A 90 -3.81 -12.19 14.25
N THR A 91 -3.85 -11.67 15.48
CA THR A 91 -3.05 -12.20 16.58
C THR A 91 -3.78 -13.37 17.25
N THR A 92 -3.07 -14.21 18.00
CA THR A 92 -3.68 -15.28 18.81
C THR A 92 -4.83 -14.75 19.68
N TYR A 93 -4.59 -13.67 20.43
CA TYR A 93 -5.59 -13.09 21.34
C TYR A 93 -6.75 -12.40 20.62
N ASP A 94 -6.51 -11.79 19.45
CA ASP A 94 -7.60 -11.24 18.63
C ASP A 94 -8.45 -12.33 17.98
N ALA A 95 -7.92 -13.54 17.80
CA ALA A 95 -8.65 -14.67 17.21
C ALA A 95 -9.52 -15.44 18.22
N VAL A 96 -9.03 -15.63 19.45
CA VAL A 96 -9.71 -16.49 20.46
C VAL A 96 -10.07 -15.78 21.77
N GLY A 97 -9.78 -14.48 21.89
CA GLY A 97 -9.91 -13.76 23.15
C GLY A 97 -8.76 -14.04 24.12
N TRP A 98 -8.79 -13.36 25.26
CA TRP A 98 -7.86 -13.57 26.37
C TRP A 98 -8.62 -13.64 27.69
N ARG A 99 -8.22 -14.55 28.57
CA ARG A 99 -8.78 -14.69 29.92
C ARG A 99 -7.62 -14.86 30.90
N PRO A 100 -7.61 -14.14 32.04
CA PRO A 100 -6.56 -14.29 33.02
C PRO A 100 -6.52 -15.71 33.61
N SER A 101 -5.33 -16.14 34.01
CA SER A 101 -5.15 -17.31 34.86
C SER A 101 -5.80 -17.07 36.23
N LYS A 102 -6.14 -18.16 36.93
CA LYS A 102 -6.82 -18.06 38.23
C LYS A 102 -5.99 -17.26 39.24
N GLY A 103 -6.52 -16.12 39.69
CA GLY A 103 -5.86 -15.22 40.64
C GLY A 103 -4.70 -14.42 40.03
N GLU A 104 -4.63 -14.31 38.70
CA GLU A 104 -3.61 -13.51 38.02
C GLU A 104 -3.75 -12.04 38.43
N THR A 105 -2.62 -11.45 38.78
CA THR A 105 -2.53 -10.04 39.17
C THR A 105 -1.80 -9.24 38.12
N ASP A 106 -2.22 -8.01 37.93
CA ASP A 106 -1.50 -7.07 37.08
C ASP A 106 -0.16 -6.62 37.69
N ARG A 107 0.60 -5.79 36.95
CA ARG A 107 1.88 -5.23 37.41
C ARG A 107 1.82 -4.44 38.73
N PHE A 108 0.62 -4.04 39.16
CA PHE A 108 0.38 -3.31 40.40
C PHE A 108 -0.20 -4.22 41.50
N LEU A 109 -0.13 -5.54 41.32
CA LEU A 109 -0.64 -6.56 42.25
C LEU A 109 -2.15 -6.51 42.46
N ARG A 110 -2.90 -6.01 41.47
CA ARG A 110 -4.37 -6.00 41.48
C ARG A 110 -4.88 -7.22 40.76
N GLU A 111 -5.78 -7.96 41.40
CA GLU A 111 -6.42 -9.12 40.77
C GLU A 111 -7.24 -8.69 39.55
N VAL A 112 -6.99 -9.36 38.43
CA VAL A 112 -7.67 -9.11 37.16
C VAL A 112 -9.01 -9.86 37.19
N PRO A 113 -10.15 -9.19 36.90
CA PRO A 113 -11.43 -9.87 36.90
C PRO A 113 -11.45 -11.07 35.96
N ASP A 114 -11.82 -12.24 36.49
CA ASP A 114 -11.89 -13.51 35.75
C ASP A 114 -13.08 -13.52 34.79
N ARG A 115 -12.86 -12.93 33.61
CA ARG A 115 -13.77 -12.94 32.47
C ARG A 115 -12.98 -13.04 31.18
N GLU A 116 -13.68 -13.35 30.10
CA GLU A 116 -13.11 -13.26 28.76
C GLU A 116 -13.06 -11.80 28.31
N TYR A 117 -11.91 -11.42 27.77
CA TYR A 117 -11.63 -10.12 27.18
C TYR A 117 -11.39 -10.31 25.68
N SER A 118 -11.97 -9.40 24.90
CA SER A 118 -11.94 -9.43 23.44
C SER A 118 -11.26 -8.17 22.89
N THR A 119 -11.11 -8.07 21.57
CA THR A 119 -10.43 -6.92 20.92
C THR A 119 -10.91 -5.53 21.39
N PRO A 120 -12.22 -5.28 21.63
CA PRO A 120 -12.68 -4.01 22.19
C PRO A 120 -12.24 -3.76 23.64
N ASP A 121 -11.96 -4.79 24.43
CA ASP A 121 -11.47 -4.64 25.80
C ASP A 121 -9.95 -4.33 25.86
N PHE A 122 -9.19 -4.77 24.84
CA PHE A 122 -7.74 -4.63 24.81
C PHE A 122 -7.31 -3.16 24.76
N GLU A 123 -6.30 -2.82 25.55
CA GLU A 123 -5.77 -1.47 25.80
C GLU A 123 -6.75 -0.46 26.44
N ARG A 124 -8.05 -0.79 26.49
CA ARG A 124 -9.09 0.00 27.18
C ARG A 124 -9.34 -0.45 28.61
N ILE A 125 -9.36 -1.76 28.83
CA ILE A 125 -9.61 -2.40 30.13
C ILE A 125 -8.41 -3.25 30.53
N VAL A 126 -7.85 -4.01 29.58
CA VAL A 126 -6.65 -4.83 29.80
C VAL A 126 -5.59 -4.46 28.78
N VAL A 127 -4.45 -3.96 29.26
CA VAL A 127 -3.25 -3.66 28.47
C VAL A 127 -2.44 -4.95 28.38
N LEU A 128 -2.30 -5.47 27.16
CA LEU A 128 -1.62 -6.74 26.89
C LEU A 128 -0.31 -6.46 26.17
N ARG A 129 0.78 -6.38 26.94
CA ARG A 129 2.10 -6.01 26.40
C ARG A 129 2.54 -6.93 25.25
N ALA A 130 2.35 -8.24 25.43
CA ALA A 130 2.69 -9.24 24.40
C ALA A 130 1.96 -8.99 23.07
N ARG A 131 0.71 -8.50 23.11
CA ARG A 131 -0.06 -8.15 21.90
C ARG A 131 0.55 -6.95 21.17
N THR A 132 0.89 -5.89 21.90
CA THR A 132 1.55 -4.71 21.33
C THR A 132 2.92 -5.06 20.72
N GLU A 133 3.69 -5.91 21.39
CA GLU A 133 4.98 -6.41 20.88
C GLU A 133 4.82 -7.24 19.61
N ALA A 134 3.80 -8.10 19.52
CA ALA A 134 3.51 -8.90 18.33
C ALA A 134 3.13 -8.01 17.13
N ILE A 135 2.25 -7.01 17.34
CA ILE A 135 1.85 -6.04 16.31
C ILE A 135 3.06 -5.26 15.80
N ALA A 136 3.88 -4.73 16.72
CA ALA A 136 5.08 -3.95 16.37
C ALA A 136 6.09 -4.79 15.60
N ARG A 137 6.30 -6.06 16.00
CA ARG A 137 7.19 -7.00 15.31
C ARG A 137 6.72 -7.26 13.89
N HIS A 138 5.44 -7.59 13.71
CA HIS A 138 4.86 -7.79 12.38
C HIS A 138 5.02 -6.54 11.49
N LEU A 139 4.72 -5.35 12.01
CA LEU A 139 4.85 -4.11 11.24
C LEU A 139 6.30 -3.85 10.81
N ALA A 140 7.26 -4.03 11.73
CA ALA A 140 8.67 -3.86 11.41
C ALA A 140 9.14 -4.86 10.35
N GLU A 141 8.72 -6.12 10.44
CA GLU A 141 9.05 -7.17 9.46
C GLU A 141 8.44 -6.86 8.09
N PHE A 142 7.16 -6.45 8.05
CA PHE A 142 6.47 -6.00 6.84
C PHE A 142 7.23 -4.87 6.15
N MET A 143 7.66 -3.84 6.92
CA MET A 143 8.44 -2.72 6.37
C MET A 143 9.85 -3.13 5.93
N ARG A 144 10.49 -4.12 6.59
CA ARG A 144 11.78 -4.67 6.14
C ARG A 144 11.68 -5.38 4.79
N LYS A 145 10.59 -6.13 4.57
CA LYS A 145 10.33 -6.84 3.31
C LYS A 145 9.92 -5.93 2.16
N THR A 146 9.29 -4.78 2.47
CA THR A 146 8.73 -3.86 1.47
C THR A 146 9.59 -2.61 1.29
N ASP A 147 9.44 -1.62 2.18
CA ASP A 147 10.17 -0.35 2.15
C ASP A 147 10.28 0.21 3.58
N ARG A 148 11.50 0.21 4.15
CA ARG A 148 11.76 0.73 5.50
C ARG A 148 11.65 2.25 5.61
N PHE A 149 11.50 2.98 4.50
CA PHE A 149 11.27 4.43 4.51
C PHE A 149 9.87 4.80 4.01
N ALA A 150 8.99 3.82 3.85
CA ALA A 150 7.57 4.05 3.58
C ALA A 150 6.92 4.76 4.77
N LYS A 151 6.53 6.02 4.57
CA LYS A 151 5.84 6.82 5.60
C LYS A 151 4.60 6.09 6.11
N THR A 152 4.56 5.85 7.41
CA THR A 152 3.59 4.98 8.08
C THR A 152 2.93 5.70 9.24
N ILE A 153 1.61 5.63 9.34
CA ILE A 153 0.85 6.13 10.50
C ILE A 153 0.24 4.94 11.24
N VAL A 154 0.46 4.87 12.56
CA VAL A 154 -0.08 3.82 13.44
C VAL A 154 -1.13 4.43 14.36
N PHE A 155 -2.38 4.00 14.20
CA PHE A 155 -3.52 4.42 15.02
C PHE A 155 -3.69 3.47 16.21
N CYS A 156 -3.34 3.96 17.39
CA CYS A 156 -3.40 3.28 18.67
C CYS A 156 -4.67 3.67 19.45
N VAL A 157 -4.97 2.90 20.49
CA VAL A 157 -6.20 3.06 21.29
C VAL A 157 -6.23 4.41 22.02
N ASP A 158 -5.13 4.76 22.69
CA ASP A 158 -4.95 6.02 23.40
C ASP A 158 -3.48 6.45 23.42
N GLN A 159 -3.19 7.53 24.15
CA GLN A 159 -1.85 8.13 24.20
C GLN A 159 -0.82 7.18 24.82
N GLU A 160 -1.22 6.37 25.80
CA GLU A 160 -0.35 5.41 26.48
C GLU A 160 0.06 4.29 25.53
N HIS A 161 -0.91 3.69 24.84
CA HIS A 161 -0.65 2.67 23.82
C HIS A 161 0.21 3.24 22.67
N ALA A 162 -0.01 4.50 22.25
CA ALA A 162 0.81 5.13 21.22
C ALA A 162 2.30 5.28 21.61
N ASP A 163 2.61 5.54 22.90
CA ASP A 163 4.01 5.61 23.34
C ASP A 163 4.63 4.21 23.46
N GLU A 164 3.89 3.22 23.96
CA GLU A 164 4.39 1.85 24.03
C GLU A 164 4.69 1.30 22.63
N MET A 165 3.76 1.48 21.68
CA MET A 165 3.97 1.13 20.27
C MET A 165 5.21 1.83 19.68
N ARG A 166 5.40 3.13 19.99
CA ARG A 166 6.58 3.88 19.54
C ARG A 166 7.86 3.27 20.07
N ARG A 167 7.91 2.92 21.36
CA ARG A 167 9.10 2.31 22.00
C ARG A 167 9.43 0.97 21.36
N GLN A 168 8.43 0.10 21.17
CA GLN A 168 8.63 -1.21 20.55
C GLN A 168 9.16 -1.09 19.12
N LEU A 169 8.55 -0.22 18.30
CA LEU A 169 9.00 0.02 16.93
C LEU A 169 10.39 0.67 16.86
N ASN A 170 10.73 1.55 17.81
CA ASN A 170 12.06 2.13 17.92
C ASN A 170 13.11 1.04 18.19
N ASN A 171 12.86 0.18 19.18
CA ASN A 171 13.76 -0.92 19.53
C ASN A 171 13.97 -1.91 18.37
N LEU A 172 12.89 -2.26 17.66
CA LEU A 172 12.95 -3.16 16.50
C LEU A 172 13.66 -2.55 15.28
N ASN A 173 13.86 -1.23 15.27
CA ASN A 173 14.54 -0.48 14.20
C ASN A 173 15.78 0.27 14.73
N ALA A 174 16.43 -0.26 15.77
CA ALA A 174 17.57 0.40 16.43
C ALA A 174 18.70 0.80 15.46
N ASP A 175 18.92 0.01 14.41
CA ASP A 175 19.89 0.27 13.35
C ASP A 175 19.60 1.55 12.55
N LEU A 176 18.31 1.84 12.32
CA LEU A 176 17.87 3.08 11.67
C LEU A 176 17.75 4.23 12.67
N VAL A 177 17.30 3.96 13.89
CA VAL A 177 17.19 4.99 14.96
C VAL A 177 18.57 5.57 15.29
N GLN A 178 19.63 4.76 15.25
CA GLN A 178 20.99 5.26 15.45
C GLN A 178 21.40 6.33 14.41
N LYS A 179 20.86 6.25 13.19
CA LYS A 179 21.13 7.21 12.10
C LYS A 179 20.10 8.33 12.04
N TYR A 180 18.86 8.02 12.38
CA TYR A 180 17.69 8.89 12.37
C TYR A 180 17.01 8.80 13.74
N PRO A 181 17.44 9.58 14.74
CA PRO A 181 16.93 9.48 16.12
C PRO A 181 15.41 9.63 16.23
N ASP A 182 14.79 10.25 15.23
CA ASP A 182 13.38 10.54 15.08
C ASP A 182 12.69 9.62 14.05
N TYR A 183 13.27 8.46 13.73
CA TYR A 183 12.68 7.49 12.80
C TYR A 183 11.25 7.08 13.19
N VAL A 184 10.99 6.90 14.50
CA VAL A 184 9.66 6.67 15.08
C VAL A 184 9.32 7.78 16.07
N CYS A 185 8.22 8.50 15.82
CA CYS A 185 7.75 9.58 16.68
C CYS A 185 6.31 9.35 17.13
N ARG A 186 5.96 9.84 18.34
CA ARG A 186 4.57 9.90 18.80
C ARG A 186 4.02 11.30 18.51
N VAL A 187 2.78 11.36 18.06
CA VAL A 187 2.04 12.62 17.87
C VAL A 187 0.67 12.48 18.53
N THR A 188 0.58 12.90 19.79
CA THR A 188 -0.67 13.01 20.53
C THR A 188 -0.79 14.40 21.17
N ALA A 189 -1.86 14.64 21.95
CA ALA A 189 -2.08 15.94 22.58
C ALA A 189 -0.96 16.28 23.58
N ASP A 190 -0.44 15.27 24.28
CA ASP A 190 0.59 15.41 25.31
C ASP A 190 1.93 15.94 24.77
N GLU A 191 2.28 15.66 23.50
CA GLU A 191 3.53 16.17 22.90
C GLU A 191 3.52 17.67 22.61
N GLY A 192 2.35 18.31 22.57
CA GLY A 192 2.21 19.73 22.31
C GLY A 192 3.01 20.23 21.08
N GLY A 193 3.95 21.14 21.32
CA GLY A 193 4.78 21.74 20.25
C GLY A 193 5.73 20.75 19.56
N ILE A 194 6.25 19.77 20.30
CA ILE A 194 7.22 18.79 19.76
C ILE A 194 6.54 17.87 18.75
N GLY A 195 5.36 17.36 19.11
CA GLY A 195 4.55 16.48 18.25
C GLY A 195 4.14 17.18 16.95
N ARG A 196 3.77 18.46 17.03
CA ARG A 196 3.51 19.28 15.84
C ARG A 196 4.75 19.46 14.95
N GLY A 197 5.93 19.60 15.54
CA GLY A 197 7.20 19.65 14.79
C GLY A 197 7.51 18.34 14.07
N HIS A 198 7.27 17.19 14.71
CA HIS A 198 7.40 15.88 14.06
C HIS A 198 6.40 15.71 12.93
N LEU A 199 5.14 16.11 13.15
CA LEU A 199 4.10 16.08 12.13
C LEU A 199 4.45 16.96 10.93
N SER A 200 4.87 18.20 11.14
CA SER A 200 5.28 19.11 10.06
C SER A 200 6.36 18.46 9.17
N ARG A 201 7.42 17.93 9.79
CA ARG A 201 8.49 17.25 9.04
C ARG A 201 7.99 15.99 8.36
N PHE A 202 7.09 15.24 8.98
CA PHE A 202 6.48 14.06 8.36
C PHE A 202 5.64 14.41 7.12
N GLN A 203 5.06 15.60 7.05
CA GLN A 203 4.28 16.06 5.89
C GLN A 203 5.15 16.53 4.71
N GLU A 204 6.37 16.99 4.98
CA GLU A 204 7.30 17.46 3.94
C GLU A 204 7.69 16.34 2.97
N LEU A 205 7.76 16.64 1.66
CA LEU A 205 8.01 15.62 0.63
C LEU A 205 9.46 15.10 0.67
N GLU A 206 10.42 15.99 0.91
CA GLU A 206 11.86 15.72 0.84
C GLU A 206 12.43 15.13 2.13
N THR A 207 11.64 15.06 3.20
CA THR A 207 12.12 14.56 4.50
C THR A 207 12.09 13.04 4.54
N ARG A 208 13.24 12.46 4.92
CA ARG A 208 13.38 11.02 5.13
C ARG A 208 12.93 10.53 6.49
N ALA A 209 12.89 11.40 7.50
CA ALA A 209 12.43 11.08 8.85
C ALA A 209 11.65 12.28 9.45
N PRO A 210 10.62 12.05 10.28
CA PRO A 210 10.13 10.76 10.78
C PRO A 210 9.57 9.84 9.69
N VAL A 211 9.67 8.51 9.88
CA VAL A 211 9.08 7.51 8.96
C VAL A 211 7.81 6.93 9.54
N ILE A 212 7.77 6.74 10.86
CA ILE A 212 6.61 6.16 11.54
C ILE A 212 6.08 7.16 12.56
N LEU A 213 4.79 7.51 12.44
CA LEU A 213 4.08 8.25 13.47
C LEU A 213 3.11 7.34 14.21
N THR A 214 3.20 7.26 15.54
CA THR A 214 2.15 6.67 16.38
C THR A 214 1.24 7.76 16.92
N THR A 215 -0.07 7.50 16.93
CA THR A 215 -1.08 8.46 17.39
C THR A 215 -2.26 7.74 18.02
N SER A 216 -3.10 8.47 18.74
CA SER A 216 -4.43 8.00 19.15
C SER A 216 -5.51 8.56 18.21
N GLN A 217 -5.94 9.79 18.45
CA GLN A 217 -6.98 10.46 17.67
C GLN A 217 -6.47 11.68 16.90
N LEU A 218 -5.33 12.27 17.26
CA LEU A 218 -4.95 13.61 16.78
C LEU A 218 -4.73 13.67 15.26
N LEU A 219 -4.32 12.57 14.63
CA LEU A 219 -4.10 12.50 13.18
C LEU A 219 -5.30 11.93 12.40
N THR A 220 -6.46 11.71 13.04
CA THR A 220 -7.64 11.28 12.29
C THR A 220 -8.09 12.38 11.33
N THR A 221 -7.81 13.65 11.63
CA THR A 221 -8.30 14.79 10.84
C THR A 221 -7.25 15.88 10.58
N GLY A 222 -7.39 16.59 9.46
CA GLY A 222 -6.60 17.81 9.17
C GLY A 222 -5.13 17.60 8.82
N VAL A 223 -4.72 16.35 8.54
CA VAL A 223 -3.35 16.00 8.17
C VAL A 223 -3.31 15.57 6.72
N ASP A 224 -2.49 16.27 5.93
CA ASP A 224 -2.20 15.94 4.54
C ASP A 224 -0.76 15.43 4.44
N VAL A 225 -0.60 14.13 4.18
CA VAL A 225 0.70 13.48 4.01
C VAL A 225 0.63 12.73 2.68
N PRO A 226 0.88 13.43 1.57
CA PRO A 226 0.65 12.87 0.24
C PRO A 226 1.61 11.73 -0.11
N THR A 227 2.67 11.51 0.69
CA THR A 227 3.62 10.40 0.57
C THR A 227 3.36 9.25 1.56
N CYS A 228 2.25 9.25 2.30
CA CYS A 228 1.91 8.19 3.27
C CYS A 228 1.58 6.88 2.55
N LYS A 229 2.43 5.85 2.70
CA LYS A 229 2.30 4.56 2.01
C LYS A 229 1.64 3.48 2.87
N ASN A 230 1.66 3.60 4.21
CA ASN A 230 1.09 2.60 5.10
C ASN A 230 0.23 3.25 6.21
N ILE A 231 -0.91 2.63 6.49
CA ILE A 231 -1.79 2.97 7.60
C ILE A 231 -1.98 1.70 8.44
N ALA A 232 -1.46 1.69 9.65
CA ALA A 232 -1.62 0.59 10.59
C ALA A 232 -2.70 0.93 11.63
N ILE A 233 -3.68 0.04 11.78
CA ILE A 233 -4.83 0.21 12.67
C ILE A 233 -4.69 -0.81 13.80
N ALA A 234 -4.29 -0.33 14.97
CA ALA A 234 -4.11 -1.11 16.20
C ALA A 234 -5.19 -0.79 17.26
N ARG A 235 -6.30 -0.17 16.82
CA ARG A 235 -7.46 0.20 17.64
C ARG A 235 -8.75 -0.24 16.95
N VAL A 236 -9.81 -0.45 17.73
CA VAL A 236 -11.16 -0.61 17.18
C VAL A 236 -11.60 0.74 16.60
N VAL A 237 -12.02 0.73 15.34
CA VAL A 237 -12.59 1.89 14.67
C VAL A 237 -14.08 1.97 15.01
N GLY A 238 -14.52 3.10 15.58
CA GLY A 238 -15.85 3.25 16.18
C GLY A 238 -16.98 3.44 15.17
N GLY A 239 -16.66 3.70 13.90
CA GLY A 239 -17.65 3.85 12.85
C GLY A 239 -17.07 4.30 11.52
N MET A 240 -17.92 4.39 10.50
CA MET A 240 -17.50 4.65 9.13
C MET A 240 -16.88 6.03 8.94
N THR A 241 -17.38 7.02 9.67
CA THR A 241 -16.88 8.39 9.63
C THR A 241 -15.39 8.43 10.05
N GLU A 242 -15.06 7.85 11.20
CA GLU A 242 -13.68 7.74 11.69
C GLU A 242 -12.82 6.92 10.72
N PHE A 243 -13.37 5.87 10.15
CA PHE A 243 -12.69 5.02 9.19
C PHE A 243 -12.30 5.73 7.90
N LYS A 244 -13.24 6.41 7.22
CA LYS A 244 -12.97 7.22 6.02
C LYS A 244 -11.90 8.27 6.30
N GLN A 245 -11.95 8.89 7.48
CA GLN A 245 -10.97 9.88 7.91
C GLN A 245 -9.56 9.28 8.11
N ILE A 246 -9.46 8.09 8.69
CA ILE A 246 -8.21 7.35 8.84
C ILE A 246 -7.63 7.00 7.47
N ILE A 247 -8.40 6.31 6.62
CA ILE A 247 -7.87 5.83 5.33
C ILE A 247 -7.61 6.97 4.36
N GLY A 248 -8.36 8.07 4.46
CA GLY A 248 -8.19 9.26 3.63
C GLY A 248 -6.77 9.83 3.65
N ARG A 249 -6.01 9.59 4.74
CA ARG A 249 -4.60 10.00 4.86
C ARG A 249 -3.68 9.32 3.85
N GLY A 250 -4.07 8.16 3.34
CA GLY A 250 -3.33 7.38 2.34
C GLY A 250 -3.82 7.56 0.92
N THR A 251 -5.00 8.17 0.70
CA THR A 251 -5.67 8.19 -0.62
C THR A 251 -5.06 9.16 -1.64
N ARG A 252 -4.14 10.05 -1.26
CA ARG A 252 -3.54 11.00 -2.21
C ARG A 252 -2.59 10.30 -3.18
N VAL A 253 -2.71 10.53 -4.49
CA VAL A 253 -1.73 10.06 -5.49
C VAL A 253 -0.51 10.98 -5.51
N ARG A 254 0.70 10.41 -5.58
CA ARG A 254 1.97 11.11 -5.84
C ARG A 254 2.89 10.22 -6.66
N ASP A 255 2.64 10.18 -7.96
CA ASP A 255 3.42 9.43 -8.95
C ASP A 255 4.89 9.88 -8.98
N ASP A 256 5.13 11.19 -8.87
CA ASP A 256 6.44 11.84 -8.79
C ASP A 256 7.32 11.35 -7.62
N TYR A 257 6.71 10.81 -6.56
CA TYR A 257 7.41 10.18 -5.41
C TYR A 257 7.15 8.67 -5.30
N GLY A 258 6.71 8.03 -6.39
CA GLY A 258 6.50 6.58 -6.45
C GLY A 258 5.36 6.08 -5.55
N LYS A 259 4.37 6.93 -5.26
CA LYS A 259 3.18 6.58 -4.49
C LYS A 259 1.97 6.43 -5.40
N LEU A 260 1.78 5.20 -5.86
CA LEU A 260 0.66 4.79 -6.71
C LEU A 260 -0.45 4.07 -5.94
N PHE A 261 -0.15 3.46 -4.80
CA PHE A 261 -1.12 2.80 -3.92
C PHE A 261 -0.71 3.00 -2.46
N PHE A 262 -1.52 2.54 -1.52
CA PHE A 262 -1.15 2.47 -0.10
C PHE A 262 -1.66 1.19 0.57
N ASN A 263 -1.05 0.83 1.70
CA ASN A 263 -1.39 -0.37 2.45
C ASN A 263 -2.16 0.02 3.73
N ILE A 264 -3.14 -0.80 4.08
CA ILE A 264 -3.90 -0.69 5.33
C ILE A 264 -3.66 -1.97 6.11
N LEU A 265 -2.95 -1.90 7.22
CA LEU A 265 -2.69 -3.03 8.11
C LEU A 265 -3.69 -3.01 9.26
N ASP A 266 -4.70 -3.88 9.22
CA ASP A 266 -5.75 -3.99 10.23
C ASP A 266 -5.44 -5.13 11.21
N TYR A 267 -5.02 -4.76 12.42
CA TYR A 267 -4.69 -5.69 13.51
C TYR A 267 -5.89 -6.02 14.42
N THR A 268 -7.04 -5.41 14.16
CA THR A 268 -8.25 -5.56 14.99
C THR A 268 -9.38 -6.26 14.27
N GLY A 269 -9.30 -6.35 12.94
CA GLY A 269 -10.40 -6.81 12.08
C GLY A 269 -11.57 -5.82 12.01
N SER A 270 -11.51 -4.67 12.69
CA SER A 270 -12.61 -3.70 12.72
C SER A 270 -12.70 -2.90 11.41
N ALA A 271 -11.56 -2.53 10.83
CA ALA A 271 -11.52 -1.84 9.54
C ALA A 271 -11.98 -2.76 8.39
N THR A 272 -11.59 -4.03 8.43
CA THR A 272 -11.98 -5.02 7.42
C THR A 272 -13.50 -5.21 7.36
N ARG A 273 -14.19 -5.17 8.51
CA ARG A 273 -15.67 -5.23 8.56
C ARG A 273 -16.32 -4.01 7.91
N LEU A 274 -15.74 -2.83 8.09
CA LEU A 274 -16.25 -1.59 7.50
C LEU A 274 -16.05 -1.55 5.98
N PHE A 275 -15.02 -2.22 5.44
CA PHE A 275 -14.89 -2.40 4.00
C PHE A 275 -15.96 -3.31 3.39
N ALA A 276 -16.58 -4.20 4.18
CA ALA A 276 -17.65 -5.07 3.71
C ALA A 276 -19.01 -4.34 3.63
N ASP A 277 -19.09 -3.09 4.10
CA ASP A 277 -20.29 -2.28 4.05
C ASP A 277 -20.62 -1.89 2.59
N PRO A 278 -21.76 -2.35 2.03
CA PRO A 278 -22.14 -2.04 0.65
C PRO A 278 -22.27 -0.54 0.34
N GLU A 279 -22.54 0.29 1.36
CA GLU A 279 -22.66 1.75 1.24
C GLU A 279 -21.31 2.47 1.38
N PHE A 280 -20.25 1.77 1.75
CA PHE A 280 -18.91 2.35 1.81
C PHE A 280 -18.33 2.56 0.43
N ASP A 281 -18.31 1.47 -0.36
CA ASP A 281 -17.96 1.37 -1.79
C ASP A 281 -18.13 -0.07 -2.40
N GLY A 282 -18.77 -1.04 -1.69
CA GLY A 282 -19.02 -2.41 -2.17
C GLY A 282 -18.13 -3.52 -1.55
N TRP A 283 -18.42 -4.80 -1.84
CA TRP A 283 -17.79 -5.97 -1.19
C TRP A 283 -16.37 -6.29 -1.72
N PRO A 284 -15.40 -6.67 -0.85
CA PRO A 284 -14.19 -7.37 -1.26
C PRO A 284 -14.47 -8.89 -1.43
N ILE A 285 -14.11 -9.50 -2.57
CA ILE A 285 -14.54 -10.90 -2.89
C ILE A 285 -13.39 -11.89 -3.17
N VAL A 286 -12.15 -11.61 -2.74
CA VAL A 286 -11.06 -12.62 -2.76
C VAL A 286 -10.12 -12.34 -1.60
N ALA A 287 -9.96 -13.35 -0.74
CA ALA A 287 -9.02 -13.34 0.36
C ALA A 287 -7.91 -14.34 0.05
N TYR A 288 -6.65 -13.88 0.08
CA TYR A 288 -5.52 -14.79 0.13
C TYR A 288 -5.10 -14.95 1.58
N LYS A 289 -5.04 -16.20 2.04
CA LYS A 289 -4.61 -16.52 3.41
C LYS A 289 -3.15 -16.92 3.39
N VAL A 290 -2.31 -16.14 4.06
CA VAL A 290 -0.92 -16.49 4.31
C VAL A 290 -0.76 -16.92 5.77
N THR A 291 -0.21 -18.13 5.96
CA THR A 291 0.14 -18.64 7.29
C THR A 291 1.54 -18.15 7.66
N ILE A 292 1.69 -17.57 8.85
CA ILE A 292 2.95 -17.05 9.38
C ILE A 292 3.45 -18.00 10.47
N ASP A 293 4.75 -18.31 10.48
CA ASP A 293 5.39 -19.11 11.53
C ASP A 293 5.74 -18.28 12.78
N GLU A 294 6.20 -18.97 13.83
CA GLU A 294 6.65 -18.40 15.11
C GLU A 294 7.75 -17.31 14.96
N SER A 295 8.44 -17.26 13.81
CA SER A 295 9.49 -16.28 13.50
C SER A 295 9.00 -15.05 12.72
N GLY A 296 7.75 -15.05 12.27
CA GLY A 296 7.20 -14.00 11.40
C GLY A 296 7.40 -14.24 9.89
N GLN A 297 7.83 -15.45 9.50
CA GLN A 297 8.01 -15.83 8.09
C GLN A 297 6.80 -16.55 7.51
N GLU A 298 6.58 -16.37 6.20
CA GLU A 298 5.40 -16.88 5.49
C GLU A 298 5.65 -18.33 5.04
N VAL A 299 4.78 -19.25 5.47
CA VAL A 299 5.00 -20.70 5.31
C VAL A 299 4.21 -21.28 4.13
N ALA A 300 3.05 -20.70 3.80
CA ALA A 300 2.26 -21.02 2.60
C ALA A 300 1.09 -20.03 2.41
N GLY A 301 0.76 -19.70 1.15
CA GLY A 301 -0.43 -18.94 0.77
C GLY A 301 -1.48 -19.84 0.10
N THR A 302 -2.73 -19.78 0.55
CA THR A 302 -3.86 -20.48 -0.08
C THR A 302 -4.92 -19.47 -0.54
N GLU A 303 -5.42 -19.64 -1.76
CA GLU A 303 -6.55 -18.87 -2.29
C GLU A 303 -7.85 -19.39 -1.66
N ILE A 304 -8.57 -18.53 -0.94
CA ILE A 304 -9.87 -18.88 -0.36
C ILE A 304 -10.94 -18.01 -1.04
N VAL A 305 -11.86 -18.66 -1.74
CA VAL A 305 -13.11 -18.04 -2.20
C VAL A 305 -14.11 -18.17 -1.06
N GLU A 306 -14.15 -17.18 -0.16
CA GLU A 306 -15.24 -17.10 0.82
C GLU A 306 -16.47 -16.44 0.15
N GLN A 307 -17.55 -17.21 -0.01
CA GLN A 307 -18.89 -16.63 0.01
C GLN A 307 -19.29 -16.51 1.48
N PRO A 308 -19.84 -15.38 1.96
CA PRO A 308 -20.31 -15.31 3.33
C PRO A 308 -21.49 -16.27 3.50
N GLU A 309 -21.41 -17.18 4.47
CA GLU A 309 -22.63 -17.69 5.09
C GLU A 309 -23.27 -16.53 5.85
N GLU A 310 -24.58 -16.34 5.65
CA GLU A 310 -25.40 -15.44 6.47
C GLU A 310 -25.33 -15.90 7.93
N THR A 311 -24.41 -15.33 8.71
CA THR A 311 -24.53 -15.34 10.16
C THR A 311 -25.67 -14.40 10.51
N GLY A 312 -26.78 -14.98 10.96
CA GLY A 312 -28.02 -14.29 11.26
C GLY A 312 -27.80 -13.00 12.06
N THR A 313 -28.54 -11.99 11.65
CA THR A 313 -28.83 -10.79 12.43
C THR A 313 -29.32 -11.20 13.81
N ASP A 314 -28.43 -11.12 14.80
CA ASP A 314 -28.84 -11.08 16.20
C ASP A 314 -29.01 -9.60 16.57
N ASP A 315 -30.13 -9.04 16.12
CA ASP A 315 -30.67 -7.78 16.64
C ASP A 315 -31.08 -8.02 18.10
N SER A 316 -30.10 -7.99 19.00
CA SER A 316 -30.38 -7.76 20.41
C SER A 316 -30.28 -6.27 20.69
N GLU A 317 -31.42 -5.59 20.54
CA GLU A 317 -31.69 -4.29 21.15
C GLU A 317 -31.51 -4.41 22.68
N GLY A 318 -30.28 -4.19 23.14
CA GLY A 318 -29.95 -3.98 24.54
C GLY A 318 -29.92 -2.49 24.84
N GLY A 319 -31.09 -1.85 24.91
CA GLY A 319 -31.22 -0.47 25.36
C GLY A 319 -30.56 -0.29 26.73
N THR A 320 -29.49 0.50 26.80
CA THR A 320 -28.93 0.96 28.07
C THR A 320 -29.51 2.33 28.35
N GLU A 321 -30.52 2.37 29.22
CA GLU A 321 -31.05 3.61 29.78
C GLU A 321 -29.90 4.38 30.46
N LEU A 322 -29.67 5.62 30.00
CA LEU A 322 -28.83 6.59 30.68
C LEU A 322 -29.57 7.11 31.92
N GLY A 323 -29.43 6.38 33.02
CA GLY A 323 -29.73 6.86 34.37
C GLY A 323 -28.64 7.83 34.84
N GLY A 324 -29.07 8.99 35.34
CA GLY A 324 -28.23 10.15 35.60
C GLY A 324 -27.25 10.05 36.77
N ASP A 325 -26.33 11.01 36.73
CA ASP A 325 -25.52 11.60 37.80
C ASP A 325 -24.77 10.63 38.73
N ASP A 326 -23.53 10.32 38.36
CA ASP A 326 -22.45 10.16 39.34
C ASP A 326 -21.09 10.35 38.66
N THR A 327 -20.20 11.10 39.32
CA THR A 327 -18.82 11.36 38.92
C THR A 327 -18.01 10.05 38.86
N ALA A 328 -18.08 9.33 37.74
CA ALA A 328 -17.37 8.06 37.57
C ALA A 328 -15.89 8.32 37.25
N GLN A 329 -15.01 7.96 38.18
CA GLN A 329 -13.57 7.79 37.93
C GLN A 329 -13.40 6.88 36.71
N LEU A 330 -12.54 7.29 35.75
CA LEU A 330 -12.16 6.45 34.61
C LEU A 330 -11.79 5.04 35.12
N PRO A 331 -12.37 3.95 34.59
CA PRO A 331 -12.11 2.62 35.09
C PRO A 331 -10.61 2.31 35.02
N HIS A 332 -10.06 1.78 36.10
CA HIS A 332 -8.66 1.40 36.16
C HIS A 332 -8.35 0.32 35.12
N LYS A 333 -7.37 0.57 34.24
CA LYS A 333 -6.83 -0.46 33.34
C LYS A 333 -5.99 -1.48 34.12
N TYR A 334 -6.05 -2.74 33.73
CA TYR A 334 -5.17 -3.82 34.21
C TYR A 334 -4.02 -4.04 33.24
N TYR A 335 -2.81 -4.27 33.73
CA TYR A 335 -1.59 -4.37 32.92
C TYR A 335 -0.96 -5.75 33.04
N ILE A 336 -0.95 -6.49 31.93
CA ILE A 336 -0.38 -7.83 31.85
C ILE A 336 0.93 -7.75 31.07
N ASP A 337 2.02 -7.98 31.79
CA ASP A 337 3.38 -7.97 31.25
C ASP A 337 3.83 -9.35 30.74
N GLU A 338 3.22 -10.41 31.27
CA GLU A 338 3.50 -11.80 30.88
C GLU A 338 2.54 -12.26 29.78
N GLY A 339 2.95 -13.25 28.99
CA GLY A 339 2.14 -13.80 27.90
C GLY A 339 2.92 -13.99 26.61
N GLN A 340 2.33 -14.74 25.70
CA GLN A 340 2.87 -15.00 24.36
C GLN A 340 1.77 -14.77 23.34
N VAL A 341 2.05 -13.89 22.38
CA VAL A 341 1.13 -13.55 21.29
C VAL A 341 1.89 -13.65 19.98
N GLU A 342 1.29 -14.34 19.03
CA GLU A 342 1.83 -14.52 17.69
C GLU A 342 0.80 -14.05 16.66
N VAL A 343 1.27 -13.75 15.45
CA VAL A 343 0.40 -13.51 14.30
C VAL A 343 0.05 -14.86 13.68
N VAL A 344 -1.22 -15.27 13.79
CA VAL A 344 -1.69 -16.58 13.34
C VAL A 344 -2.22 -16.58 11.91
N ALA A 345 -2.57 -15.40 11.39
CA ALA A 345 -2.99 -15.26 10.00
C ALA A 345 -2.71 -13.85 9.48
N HIS A 346 -2.27 -13.80 8.22
CA HIS A 346 -2.18 -12.58 7.44
C HIS A 346 -3.01 -12.78 6.18
N LEU A 347 -4.22 -12.21 6.21
CA LEU A 347 -5.12 -12.16 5.07
C LEU A 347 -4.90 -10.84 4.35
N VAL A 348 -5.01 -10.83 3.05
CA VAL A 348 -4.96 -9.55 2.33
C VAL A 348 -6.03 -9.50 1.26
N TYR A 349 -6.57 -8.30 1.09
CA TYR A 349 -7.67 -7.97 0.20
C TYR A 349 -7.21 -6.84 -0.74
N GLU A 350 -7.54 -6.93 -2.02
CA GLU A 350 -7.32 -5.89 -3.04
C GLU A 350 -8.69 -5.45 -3.60
N LEU A 351 -8.78 -4.33 -4.31
CA LEU A 351 -10.00 -3.87 -5.01
C LEU A 351 -9.84 -3.96 -6.53
N ASP A 352 -10.92 -4.29 -7.22
CA ASP A 352 -11.01 -4.40 -8.69
C ASP A 352 -11.80 -3.22 -9.27
N PRO A 353 -11.41 -2.67 -10.45
CA PRO A 353 -12.08 -1.55 -11.12
C PRO A 353 -13.61 -1.67 -11.32
N ASP A 354 -14.19 -2.86 -11.46
CA ASP A 354 -15.65 -2.99 -11.66
C ASP A 354 -16.46 -3.30 -10.38
N GLY A 355 -15.80 -3.53 -9.24
CA GLY A 355 -16.45 -3.75 -7.94
C GLY A 355 -17.34 -5.00 -7.86
N LYS A 356 -17.13 -6.02 -8.71
CA LYS A 356 -17.94 -7.26 -8.74
C LYS A 356 -17.15 -8.56 -8.61
N GLN A 357 -15.86 -8.57 -8.89
CA GLN A 357 -14.92 -9.70 -8.78
C GLN A 357 -13.54 -9.15 -8.43
N LEU A 358 -12.54 -9.99 -8.16
CA LEU A 358 -11.15 -9.54 -8.07
C LEU A 358 -10.28 -10.13 -9.18
N ARG A 359 -9.71 -9.24 -9.99
CA ARG A 359 -8.45 -9.40 -10.71
C ARG A 359 -7.48 -8.30 -10.30
N VAL A 360 -6.24 -8.71 -10.13
CA VAL A 360 -5.17 -7.90 -9.57
C VAL A 360 -4.77 -6.75 -10.50
N VAL A 361 -5.00 -5.48 -10.15
CA VAL A 361 -4.33 -4.35 -10.80
C VAL A 361 -2.89 -4.24 -10.26
N LYS A 362 -2.06 -5.19 -10.70
CA LYS A 362 -0.61 -5.25 -10.47
C LYS A 362 0.02 -4.05 -11.21
N PHE A 363 1.26 -3.68 -10.88
CA PHE A 363 2.11 -2.88 -11.79
C PHE A 363 2.13 -3.45 -13.23
N THR A 364 1.86 -4.76 -13.36
CA THR A 364 1.60 -5.43 -14.63
C THR A 364 0.37 -4.87 -15.35
N ASP A 365 -0.71 -4.51 -14.69
CA ASP A 365 -1.94 -4.06 -15.37
C ASP A 365 -1.82 -2.63 -15.89
N TYR A 366 -1.18 -1.74 -15.12
CA TYR A 366 -0.76 -0.42 -15.63
C TYR A 366 0.18 -0.58 -16.83
N THR A 367 1.18 -1.45 -16.71
CA THR A 367 2.10 -1.73 -17.83
C THR A 367 1.36 -2.33 -19.01
N ALA A 368 0.41 -3.24 -18.78
CA ALA A 368 -0.38 -3.90 -19.80
C ALA A 368 -1.25 -2.89 -20.54
N GLU A 369 -1.90 -1.97 -19.84
CA GLU A 369 -2.68 -0.87 -20.42
C GLU A 369 -1.79 0.04 -21.29
N LYS A 370 -0.65 0.50 -20.77
CA LYS A 370 0.26 1.37 -21.54
C LYS A 370 0.86 0.65 -22.74
N VAL A 371 1.24 -0.61 -22.61
CA VAL A 371 1.73 -1.42 -23.74
C VAL A 371 0.63 -1.66 -24.78
N ARG A 372 -0.60 -1.98 -24.36
CA ARG A 372 -1.75 -2.14 -25.28
C ARG A 372 -2.19 -0.83 -25.95
N THR A 373 -1.93 0.31 -25.32
CA THR A 373 -2.16 1.63 -25.91
C THR A 373 -1.11 1.96 -26.98
N MET A 374 0.14 1.54 -26.77
CA MET A 374 1.23 1.76 -27.71
C MET A 374 1.27 0.75 -28.86
N TYR A 375 0.79 -0.47 -28.64
CA TYR A 375 0.86 -1.58 -29.59
C TYR A 375 -0.44 -2.39 -29.61
N THR A 376 -0.98 -2.60 -30.80
CA THR A 376 -2.27 -3.29 -30.99
C THR A 376 -2.19 -4.79 -30.78
N SER A 377 -0.99 -5.39 -30.85
CA SER A 377 -0.77 -6.82 -30.65
C SER A 377 0.66 -7.16 -30.27
N ALA A 378 0.86 -8.34 -29.68
CA ALA A 378 2.20 -8.90 -29.42
C ALA A 378 3.04 -9.05 -30.71
N ALA A 379 2.40 -9.31 -31.86
CA ALA A 379 3.09 -9.42 -33.14
C ALA A 379 3.65 -8.07 -33.63
N GLU A 380 2.92 -6.98 -33.40
CA GLU A 380 3.39 -5.63 -33.68
C GLU A 380 4.55 -5.24 -32.77
N LEU A 381 4.40 -5.46 -31.45
CA LEU A 381 5.47 -5.24 -30.48
C LEU A 381 6.73 -6.03 -30.86
N ARG A 382 6.59 -7.31 -31.24
CA ARG A 382 7.70 -8.17 -31.67
C ARG A 382 8.46 -7.60 -32.87
N ARG A 383 7.73 -7.17 -33.91
CA ARG A 383 8.34 -6.61 -35.13
C ARG A 383 9.19 -5.39 -34.82
N GLN A 384 8.71 -4.52 -33.91
CA GLN A 384 9.47 -3.33 -33.50
C GLN A 384 10.60 -3.68 -32.52
N TRP A 385 10.40 -4.65 -31.62
CA TRP A 385 11.39 -5.07 -30.64
C TRP A 385 12.60 -5.80 -31.25
N ALA A 386 12.42 -6.47 -32.38
CA ALA A 386 13.50 -7.16 -33.09
C ALA A 386 14.55 -6.16 -33.64
N ASP A 387 14.13 -4.97 -34.04
CA ASP A 387 15.03 -3.91 -34.50
C ASP A 387 15.69 -3.21 -33.30
N PRO A 388 17.04 -3.18 -33.20
CA PRO A 388 17.73 -2.60 -32.06
C PRO A 388 17.44 -1.11 -31.83
N ALA A 389 17.25 -0.33 -32.90
CA ALA A 389 17.01 1.11 -32.81
C ALA A 389 15.59 1.39 -32.31
N LEU A 390 14.60 0.68 -32.85
CA LEU A 390 13.22 0.77 -32.39
C LEU A 390 13.11 0.28 -30.95
N ARG A 391 13.72 -0.86 -30.60
CA ARG A 391 13.73 -1.40 -29.24
C ARG A 391 14.23 -0.38 -28.20
N ALA A 392 15.31 0.34 -28.49
CA ALA A 392 15.81 1.38 -27.60
C ALA A 392 14.76 2.47 -27.34
N ASP A 393 14.08 2.91 -28.40
CA ASP A 393 12.98 3.88 -28.31
C ASP A 393 11.75 3.34 -27.54
N ILE A 394 11.42 2.06 -27.67
CA ILE A 394 10.37 1.41 -26.85
C ILE A 394 10.74 1.48 -25.36
N ILE A 395 11.98 1.15 -25.02
CA ILE A 395 12.46 1.15 -23.64
C ILE A 395 12.39 2.58 -23.06
N THR A 396 12.89 3.58 -23.78
CA THR A 396 12.80 4.98 -23.34
C THR A 396 11.36 5.44 -23.15
N ARG A 397 10.45 5.12 -24.08
CA ARG A 397 9.03 5.46 -23.94
C ARG A 397 8.36 4.78 -22.74
N LEU A 398 8.78 3.57 -22.36
CA LEU A 398 8.31 2.89 -21.17
C LEU A 398 8.87 3.54 -19.90
N GLU A 399 10.15 3.89 -19.88
CA GLU A 399 10.81 4.59 -18.77
C GLU A 399 10.19 5.97 -18.50
N GLU A 400 9.90 6.75 -19.56
CA GLU A 400 9.18 8.04 -19.46
C GLU A 400 7.78 7.90 -18.83
N ARG A 401 7.20 6.70 -18.87
CA ARG A 401 5.89 6.38 -18.29
C ARG A 401 6.02 5.69 -16.93
N GLY A 402 7.21 5.69 -16.34
CA GLY A 402 7.49 5.07 -15.04
C GLY A 402 7.50 3.53 -15.07
N ILE A 403 7.68 2.90 -16.24
CA ILE A 403 7.72 1.44 -16.35
C ILE A 403 9.18 0.97 -16.44
N SER A 404 9.72 0.50 -15.31
CA SER A 404 11.04 -0.14 -15.24
C SER A 404 10.94 -1.66 -15.36
N PHE A 405 11.84 -2.27 -16.16
CA PHE A 405 11.91 -3.73 -16.28
C PHE A 405 12.36 -4.42 -14.99
N ASP A 406 13.22 -3.78 -14.20
CA ASP A 406 13.69 -4.36 -12.94
C ASP A 406 12.56 -4.41 -11.90
N GLU A 407 11.75 -3.35 -11.86
CA GLU A 407 10.53 -3.31 -11.06
C GLU A 407 9.51 -4.34 -11.58
N LEU A 408 9.34 -4.45 -12.90
CA LEU A 408 8.37 -5.38 -13.48
C LEU A 408 8.74 -6.84 -13.20
N ARG A 409 10.03 -7.18 -13.23
CA ARG A 409 10.56 -8.50 -12.83
C ARG A 409 10.36 -8.78 -11.35
N SER A 410 10.62 -7.77 -10.52
CA SER A 410 10.41 -7.88 -9.06
C SER A 410 8.93 -8.14 -8.74
N VAL A 411 8.02 -7.37 -9.34
CA VAL A 411 6.58 -7.47 -9.09
C VAL A 411 5.98 -8.76 -9.67
N THR A 412 6.54 -9.28 -10.77
CA THR A 412 6.11 -10.57 -11.36
C THR A 412 6.79 -11.78 -10.73
N ASN A 413 7.79 -11.60 -9.85
CA ASN A 413 8.66 -12.65 -9.32
C ASN A 413 9.38 -13.45 -10.42
N GLN A 414 9.89 -12.75 -11.45
CA GLN A 414 10.50 -13.34 -12.65
C GLN A 414 11.86 -12.69 -12.97
N PRO A 415 12.90 -12.89 -12.14
CA PRO A 415 14.19 -12.20 -12.28
C PRO A 415 14.93 -12.54 -13.59
N ASP A 416 14.68 -13.72 -14.16
CA ASP A 416 15.37 -14.20 -15.36
C ASP A 416 14.61 -13.99 -16.67
N ALA A 417 13.39 -13.44 -16.59
CA ALA A 417 12.56 -13.19 -17.76
C ALA A 417 13.22 -12.23 -18.75
N ASP A 418 13.08 -12.55 -20.04
CA ASP A 418 13.45 -11.62 -21.10
C ASP A 418 12.48 -10.41 -21.10
N PRO A 419 12.98 -9.17 -21.23
CA PRO A 419 12.14 -7.96 -21.21
C PRO A 419 10.98 -7.99 -22.20
N PHE A 420 11.15 -8.55 -23.41
CA PHE A 420 10.08 -8.61 -24.40
C PHE A 420 9.02 -9.64 -24.02
N ASP A 421 9.41 -10.84 -23.62
CA ASP A 421 8.44 -11.85 -23.19
C ASP A 421 7.70 -11.40 -21.95
N LEU A 422 8.37 -10.64 -21.08
CA LEU A 422 7.78 -10.07 -19.89
C LEU A 422 6.69 -9.03 -20.24
N LEU A 423 6.94 -8.13 -21.20
CA LEU A 423 5.89 -7.22 -21.70
C LEU A 423 4.75 -7.99 -22.39
N CYS A 424 5.06 -9.03 -23.15
CA CYS A 424 4.04 -9.81 -23.84
C CYS A 424 3.19 -10.64 -22.87
N HIS A 425 3.81 -11.19 -21.84
CA HIS A 425 3.15 -11.91 -20.76
C HIS A 425 2.17 -10.97 -20.03
N VAL A 426 2.64 -9.78 -19.71
CA VAL A 426 1.85 -8.76 -19.00
C VAL A 426 0.72 -8.18 -19.87
N ALA A 427 1.01 -7.76 -21.10
CA ALA A 427 0.06 -7.04 -21.94
C ALA A 427 -0.89 -7.94 -22.74
N PHE A 428 -0.42 -9.12 -23.16
CA PHE A 428 -1.10 -9.99 -24.11
C PHE A 428 -1.28 -11.42 -23.61
N ASN A 429 -0.96 -11.70 -22.33
CA ASN A 429 -1.04 -13.03 -21.72
C ASN A 429 -0.24 -14.10 -22.49
N ALA A 430 0.90 -13.70 -23.06
CA ALA A 430 1.79 -14.59 -23.79
C ALA A 430 2.59 -15.52 -22.85
N PRO A 431 3.09 -16.67 -23.33
CA PRO A 431 4.02 -17.51 -22.58
C PRO A 431 5.29 -16.72 -22.22
N LEU A 432 5.65 -16.74 -20.94
CA LEU A 432 6.88 -16.13 -20.46
C LEU A 432 8.06 -17.06 -20.77
N ARG A 433 9.16 -16.50 -21.25
CA ARG A 433 10.43 -17.21 -21.45
C ARG A 433 11.57 -16.46 -20.78
N THR A 434 12.51 -17.21 -20.27
CA THR A 434 13.76 -16.67 -19.73
C THR A 434 14.72 -16.32 -20.86
N ARG A 435 15.68 -15.44 -20.56
CA ARG A 435 16.77 -15.11 -21.50
C ARG A 435 17.57 -16.35 -21.91
N ARG A 436 17.79 -17.28 -20.98
CA ARG A 436 18.50 -18.53 -21.25
C ARG A 436 17.71 -19.48 -22.16
N GLU A 437 16.41 -19.65 -21.93
CA GLU A 437 15.56 -20.44 -22.82
C GLU A 437 15.56 -19.90 -24.26
N ARG A 438 15.58 -18.57 -24.44
CA ARG A 438 15.71 -17.96 -25.77
C ARG A 438 17.05 -18.27 -26.43
N ALA A 439 18.14 -18.12 -25.68
CA ALA A 439 19.48 -18.43 -26.16
C ALA A 439 19.59 -19.91 -26.60
N ASP A 440 19.15 -20.83 -25.74
CA ASP A 440 19.24 -22.26 -26.01
C ASP A 440 18.35 -22.70 -27.17
N ARG A 441 17.17 -22.10 -27.30
CA ARG A 441 16.30 -22.31 -28.46
C ARG A 441 16.99 -21.90 -29.76
N LEU A 442 17.55 -20.69 -29.79
CA LEU A 442 18.25 -20.18 -30.98
C LEU A 442 19.44 -21.08 -31.36
N ARG A 443 20.22 -21.56 -30.38
CA ARG A 443 21.29 -22.55 -30.62
C ARG A 443 20.77 -23.85 -31.25
N LYS A 444 19.58 -24.29 -30.86
CA LYS A 444 19.00 -25.57 -31.28
C LYS A 444 18.30 -25.50 -32.63
N GLU A 445 17.54 -24.44 -32.86
CA GLU A 445 16.63 -24.29 -34.00
C GLU A 445 17.32 -23.60 -35.19
N GLU A 446 18.23 -22.65 -34.95
CA GLU A 446 18.88 -21.84 -35.99
C GLU A 446 20.32 -22.30 -36.28
N ARG A 447 20.55 -23.62 -36.38
CA ARG A 447 21.90 -24.18 -36.62
C ARG A 447 22.53 -23.69 -37.92
N THR A 448 21.71 -23.56 -38.96
CA THR A 448 22.11 -23.08 -40.29
C THR A 448 22.66 -21.66 -40.25
N PHE A 449 22.17 -20.80 -39.35
CA PHE A 449 22.70 -19.46 -39.13
C PHE A 449 24.13 -19.48 -38.57
N PHE A 450 24.46 -20.41 -37.67
CA PHE A 450 25.82 -20.52 -37.12
C PHE A 450 26.79 -21.20 -38.09
N GLU A 451 26.30 -22.15 -38.89
CA GLU A 451 27.10 -22.90 -39.86
C GLU A 451 27.60 -22.06 -41.04
N GLN A 452 27.01 -20.89 -41.29
CA GLN A 452 27.50 -19.97 -42.34
C GLN A 452 28.79 -19.23 -41.95
N TYR A 453 29.19 -19.27 -40.68
CA TYR A 453 30.38 -18.59 -40.14
C TYR A 453 31.49 -19.61 -39.82
N GLY A 454 32.76 -19.17 -39.92
CA GLY A 454 33.92 -19.97 -39.50
C GLY A 454 33.94 -20.23 -37.99
N SER A 455 34.79 -21.16 -37.54
CA SER A 455 34.83 -21.62 -36.14
C SER A 455 35.01 -20.49 -35.12
N GLU A 456 35.90 -19.52 -35.39
CA GLU A 456 36.16 -18.39 -34.50
C GLU A 456 35.01 -17.38 -34.49
N ALA A 457 34.48 -17.00 -35.67
CA ALA A 457 33.32 -16.11 -35.78
C ALA A 457 32.07 -16.71 -35.11
N ARG A 458 31.87 -18.02 -35.27
CA ARG A 458 30.80 -18.75 -34.60
C ARG A 458 30.96 -18.71 -33.09
N GLN A 459 32.17 -18.92 -32.57
CA GLN A 459 32.43 -18.85 -31.13
C GLN A 459 32.12 -17.46 -30.56
N VAL A 460 32.46 -16.39 -31.28
CA VAL A 460 32.10 -15.01 -30.88
C VAL A 460 30.57 -14.84 -30.80
N LEU A 461 29.80 -15.36 -31.75
CA LEU A 461 28.33 -15.31 -31.71
C LEU A 461 27.75 -16.12 -30.54
N GLU A 462 28.33 -17.28 -30.23
CA GLU A 462 27.92 -18.13 -29.10
C GLU A 462 28.21 -17.46 -27.74
N GLU A 463 29.35 -16.77 -27.62
CA GLU A 463 29.72 -15.99 -26.43
C GLU A 463 28.86 -14.74 -26.25
N LEU A 464 28.50 -14.05 -27.33
CA LEU A 464 27.52 -12.95 -27.31
C LEU A 464 26.16 -13.41 -26.81
N LEU A 465 25.72 -14.59 -27.25
CA LEU A 465 24.45 -15.17 -26.84
C LEU A 465 24.46 -15.58 -25.35
N GLU A 466 25.58 -16.11 -24.85
CA GLU A 466 25.73 -16.42 -23.43
C GLU A 466 25.72 -15.15 -22.57
N LYS A 467 26.38 -14.06 -23.02
CA LYS A 467 26.32 -12.77 -22.34
C LYS A 467 24.90 -12.22 -22.27
N TYR A 468 24.11 -12.37 -23.34
CA TYR A 468 22.69 -12.03 -23.31
C TYR A 468 21.92 -12.86 -22.28
N ALA A 469 22.15 -14.18 -22.21
CA ALA A 469 21.47 -15.06 -21.27
C ALA A 469 21.68 -14.62 -19.81
N VAL A 470 22.88 -14.16 -19.46
CA VAL A 470 23.23 -13.74 -18.10
C VAL A 470 22.86 -12.28 -17.82
N HIS A 471 23.18 -11.35 -18.74
CA HIS A 471 23.15 -9.91 -18.47
C HIS A 471 22.11 -9.12 -19.29
N GLY A 472 21.43 -9.74 -20.25
CA GLY A 472 20.33 -9.12 -21.01
C GLY A 472 20.74 -8.35 -22.28
N THR A 473 19.79 -7.64 -22.87
CA THR A 473 19.85 -7.06 -24.23
C THR A 473 20.85 -5.92 -24.40
N ALA A 474 21.23 -5.22 -23.32
CA ALA A 474 22.24 -4.18 -23.35
C ALA A 474 23.62 -4.68 -23.84
N GLN A 475 23.84 -6.00 -23.78
CA GLN A 475 25.09 -6.64 -24.23
C GLN A 475 25.22 -6.80 -25.74
N PHE A 476 24.24 -6.39 -26.57
CA PHE A 476 24.44 -6.39 -28.03
C PHE A 476 25.05 -5.08 -28.56
N ALA A 477 25.37 -4.12 -27.67
CA ALA A 477 25.95 -2.84 -28.04
C ALA A 477 27.41 -2.97 -28.53
N ILE A 478 27.58 -2.99 -29.85
CA ILE A 478 28.89 -2.87 -30.51
C ILE A 478 29.31 -1.39 -30.52
N PRO A 479 30.56 -1.04 -30.17
CA PRO A 479 31.72 -1.92 -30.00
C PRO A 479 31.99 -2.37 -28.56
N GLU A 480 31.25 -1.89 -27.56
CA GLU A 480 31.60 -2.09 -26.15
C GLU A 480 31.56 -3.56 -25.73
N VAL A 481 30.60 -4.36 -26.21
CA VAL A 481 30.53 -5.78 -25.86
C VAL A 481 31.78 -6.56 -26.30
N LEU A 482 32.41 -6.15 -27.41
CA LEU A 482 33.58 -6.85 -27.97
C LEU A 482 34.82 -6.69 -27.08
N LYS A 483 34.83 -5.72 -26.18
CA LYS A 483 35.93 -5.48 -25.23
C LYS A 483 35.81 -6.32 -23.96
N VAL A 484 34.73 -7.10 -23.80
CA VAL A 484 34.45 -7.84 -22.56
C VAL A 484 34.84 -9.31 -22.71
N SER A 485 35.58 -9.86 -21.75
CA SER A 485 35.92 -11.29 -21.69
C SER A 485 34.65 -12.18 -21.69
N PRO A 486 34.62 -13.33 -22.38
CA PRO A 486 35.71 -13.95 -23.15
C PRO A 486 35.91 -13.40 -24.59
N ILE A 487 35.02 -12.54 -25.08
CA ILE A 487 35.02 -12.06 -26.48
C ILE A 487 36.31 -11.30 -26.81
N SER A 488 36.83 -10.51 -25.87
CA SER A 488 38.11 -9.81 -26.02
C SER A 488 39.32 -10.75 -26.22
N GLY A 489 39.18 -12.04 -25.91
CA GLY A 489 40.20 -13.05 -26.13
C GLY A 489 40.39 -13.44 -27.60
N HIS A 490 39.42 -13.12 -28.46
CA HIS A 490 39.48 -13.38 -29.91
C HIS A 490 40.23 -12.30 -30.70
N GLY A 491 40.70 -11.24 -30.03
CA GLY A 491 41.48 -10.17 -30.63
C GLY A 491 40.92 -8.77 -30.37
N ASN A 492 41.52 -7.77 -31.01
CA ASN A 492 41.00 -6.41 -30.99
C ASN A 492 39.75 -6.26 -31.88
N ILE A 493 39.04 -5.13 -31.78
CA ILE A 493 37.78 -4.89 -32.51
C ILE A 493 37.92 -5.10 -34.03
N ILE A 494 39.08 -4.76 -34.61
CA ILE A 494 39.33 -4.88 -36.05
C ILE A 494 39.54 -6.35 -36.43
N GLU A 495 40.27 -7.10 -35.61
CA GLU A 495 40.50 -8.54 -35.80
C GLU A 495 39.18 -9.32 -35.71
N ILE A 496 38.38 -9.05 -34.66
CA ILE A 496 37.05 -9.66 -34.50
C ILE A 496 36.15 -9.31 -35.69
N ALA A 497 36.13 -8.05 -36.13
CA ALA A 497 35.39 -7.67 -37.32
C ALA A 497 35.87 -8.38 -38.60
N GLY A 498 37.18 -8.66 -38.69
CA GLY A 498 37.79 -9.44 -39.77
C GLY A 498 37.22 -10.84 -39.90
N LEU A 499 36.89 -11.50 -38.78
CA LEU A 499 36.29 -12.85 -38.76
C LEU A 499 34.95 -12.92 -39.51
N PHE A 500 34.22 -11.80 -39.59
CA PHE A 500 32.93 -11.69 -40.28
C PHE A 500 33.07 -11.10 -41.69
N GLY A 501 34.28 -10.76 -42.13
CA GLY A 501 34.55 -10.09 -43.41
C GLY A 501 34.37 -8.58 -43.36
N GLY A 502 34.50 -7.96 -42.18
CA GLY A 502 34.50 -6.52 -41.96
C GLY A 502 33.47 -6.03 -40.95
N ALA A 503 33.63 -4.79 -40.48
CA ALA A 503 32.81 -4.21 -39.42
C ALA A 503 31.31 -4.15 -39.77
N GLN A 504 30.97 -3.92 -41.05
CA GLN A 504 29.57 -3.91 -41.47
C GLN A 504 28.94 -5.30 -41.39
N ARG A 505 29.64 -6.34 -41.89
CA ARG A 505 29.15 -7.72 -41.83
C ARG A 505 29.05 -8.25 -40.41
N LEU A 506 29.93 -7.83 -39.51
CA LEU A 506 29.79 -8.13 -38.08
C LEU A 506 28.50 -7.52 -37.51
N ARG A 507 28.20 -6.25 -37.80
CA ARG A 507 26.94 -5.63 -37.37
C ARG A 507 25.74 -6.35 -37.97
N ASP A 508 25.80 -6.69 -39.25
CA ASP A 508 24.73 -7.41 -39.93
C ASP A 508 24.50 -8.80 -39.29
N ALA A 509 25.58 -9.53 -38.96
CA ALA A 509 25.52 -10.81 -38.26
C ALA A 509 24.90 -10.68 -36.87
N VAL A 510 25.28 -9.66 -36.09
CA VAL A 510 24.73 -9.43 -34.75
C VAL A 510 23.28 -8.92 -34.79
N ASN A 511 22.91 -8.16 -35.82
CA ASN A 511 21.51 -7.78 -36.05
C ASN A 511 20.67 -8.98 -36.47
N GLN A 512 21.20 -9.84 -37.34
CA GLN A 512 20.53 -11.08 -37.73
C GLN A 512 20.38 -12.03 -36.54
N LEU A 513 21.40 -12.17 -35.69
CA LEU A 513 21.33 -12.93 -34.44
C LEU A 513 20.20 -12.41 -33.53
N GLN A 514 20.08 -11.09 -33.36
CA GLN A 514 19.01 -10.48 -32.57
C GLN A 514 17.63 -10.69 -33.20
N ASN A 515 17.51 -10.55 -34.53
CA ASN A 515 16.24 -10.81 -35.23
C ASN A 515 15.80 -12.26 -35.03
N LEU A 516 16.70 -13.23 -35.21
CA LEU A 516 16.44 -14.65 -35.00
C LEU A 516 16.08 -14.95 -33.55
N LEU A 517 16.69 -14.24 -32.59
CA LEU A 517 16.36 -14.38 -31.17
C LEU A 517 14.87 -14.11 -30.94
N TYR A 518 14.30 -13.10 -31.60
CA TYR A 518 12.90 -12.64 -31.47
C TYR A 518 11.92 -13.15 -32.55
N ALA A 519 12.36 -13.95 -33.52
CA ALA A 519 11.55 -14.36 -34.68
C ALA A 519 10.37 -15.31 -34.37
N ALA A 520 10.34 -15.96 -33.20
CA ALA A 520 9.32 -16.96 -32.83
C ALA A 520 8.61 -16.66 -31.50
#